data_AF-A0A2E1JEF4-F1
#
_entry.id   AF-A0A2E1JEF4-F1
#
_cell.length_a   1.000
_cell.length_b   1.000
_cell.length_c   1.000
_cell.angle_alpha   90.00
_cell.angle_beta   90.00
_cell.angle_gamma   90.00
#
_symmetry.space_group_name_H-M   'P 1'
#
loop_
_entity.id
_entity.type
_entity.pdbx_description
1 polymer ?
#
loop_
_entity_poly.entity_id
_entity_poly.type
_entity_poly.pdbx_seq_one_letter_code
_entity_poly.pdbx_strand_id
1 'polypeptide(L)'
;GGVEAWCDKESSRRAIIQYPPFGHLAVISGPGSEEYITEVAAQGNLEVLGPNDGAWLVKSPQLEDLSGALSRVPRPKKRLRLAIDPARF
;
A
#
# COMPACT_ATOMS: atom_id res chain seq x y z
N GLY A 1 -20.23 7.51 -24.44
CA GLY A 1 -19.31 6.49 -23.93
C GLY A 1 -20.08 5.62 -22.96
N GLY A 2 -20.09 4.30 -23.19
CA GLY A 2 -20.74 3.35 -22.28
C GLY A 2 -19.86 3.00 -21.07
N VAL A 3 -20.43 2.27 -20.12
CA VAL A 3 -19.73 1.83 -18.90
C VAL A 3 -18.48 1.00 -19.24
N GLU A 4 -18.52 0.17 -20.28
CA GLU A 4 -17.38 -0.65 -20.72
C GLU A 4 -16.17 0.19 -21.14
N ALA A 5 -16.36 1.17 -22.02
CA ALA A 5 -15.29 2.06 -22.48
C ALA A 5 -14.66 2.86 -21.33
N TRP A 6 -15.44 3.16 -20.28
CA TRP A 6 -14.93 3.78 -19.06
C TRP A 6 -14.11 2.79 -18.23
N CYS A 7 -14.62 1.57 -18.01
CA CYS A 7 -13.89 0.51 -17.30
C CYS A 7 -12.55 0.19 -17.96
N ASP A 8 -12.47 0.09 -19.29
CA ASP A 8 -11.24 -0.21 -20.00
C ASP A 8 -10.18 0.89 -19.83
N LYS A 9 -10.63 2.15 -19.87
CA LYS A 9 -9.76 3.31 -19.64
C LYS A 9 -9.26 3.35 -18.19
N GLU A 10 -10.10 3.08 -17.21
CA GLU A 10 -9.69 3.01 -15.81
C GLU A 10 -8.74 1.83 -15.53
N SER A 11 -9.01 0.66 -16.09
CA SER A 11 -8.14 -0.51 -16.00
C SER A 11 -6.76 -0.23 -16.58
N SER A 12 -6.69 0.41 -17.75
CA SER A 12 -5.44 0.81 -18.39
C SER A 12 -4.64 1.78 -17.52
N ARG A 13 -5.31 2.76 -16.90
CA ARG A 13 -4.67 3.71 -15.96
C ARG A 13 -4.12 2.99 -14.73
N ARG A 14 -4.88 2.07 -14.13
CA ARG A 14 -4.47 1.32 -12.94
C ARG A 14 -3.29 0.38 -13.22
N ALA A 15 -3.24 -0.21 -14.42
CA ALA A 15 -2.10 -1.03 -14.84
C ALA A 15 -0.79 -0.22 -14.89
N ILE A 16 -0.84 1.00 -15.41
CA ILE A 16 0.34 1.89 -15.52
C ILE A 16 0.92 2.24 -14.14
N ILE A 17 0.06 2.53 -13.16
CA ILE A 17 0.48 2.93 -11.81
C ILE A 17 0.51 1.76 -10.82
N GLN A 18 0.33 0.53 -11.31
CA GLN A 18 0.28 -0.71 -10.53
C GLN A 18 -0.69 -0.66 -9.34
N TYR A 19 -1.85 -0.06 -9.55
CA TYR A 19 -2.94 -0.09 -8.56
C TYR A 19 -3.73 -1.39 -8.69
N PRO A 20 -4.40 -1.83 -7.61
CA PRO A 20 -5.25 -3.01 -7.63
C PRO A 20 -6.23 -2.97 -8.83
N PRO A 21 -6.27 -4.04 -9.65
CA PRO A 21 -5.73 -5.39 -9.40
C PRO A 21 -4.29 -5.68 -9.88
N PHE A 22 -3.58 -4.70 -10.46
CA PHE A 22 -2.27 -4.93 -11.13
C PHE A 22 -1.04 -4.78 -10.23
N GLY A 23 -1.26 -4.43 -8.97
CA GLY A 23 -0.27 -4.37 -7.92
C GLY A 23 -0.97 -4.31 -6.57
N HIS A 24 -0.18 -4.44 -5.51
CA HIS A 24 -0.67 -4.51 -4.14
C HIS A 24 -0.26 -3.27 -3.39
N LEU A 25 -1.19 -2.74 -2.58
CA LEU A 25 -0.91 -1.60 -1.73
C LEU A 25 -1.42 -1.80 -0.32
N ALA A 26 -0.70 -1.22 0.63
CA ALA A 26 -1.08 -1.15 2.02
C ALA A 26 -1.07 0.31 2.47
N VAL A 27 -2.16 0.74 3.11
CA VAL A 27 -2.22 2.03 3.80
C VAL A 27 -1.95 1.79 5.28
N ILE A 28 -0.91 2.44 5.78
CA ILE A 28 -0.45 2.34 7.16
C ILE A 28 -0.68 3.67 7.84
N SER A 29 -1.45 3.69 8.92
CA SER A 29 -1.77 4.92 9.64
C SER A 29 -1.87 4.73 11.16
N GLY A 30 -1.87 5.85 11.87
CA GLY A 30 -1.99 5.91 13.32
C GLY A 30 -0.69 6.34 14.01
N PRO A 31 -0.71 6.57 15.34
CA PRO A 31 0.44 7.12 16.06
C PRO A 31 1.70 6.23 16.04
N GLY A 32 1.58 4.95 15.69
CA GLY A 32 2.71 4.02 15.55
C GLY A 32 3.20 3.80 14.12
N SER A 33 2.60 4.44 13.11
CA SER A 33 2.95 4.17 11.71
C SER A 33 4.32 4.70 11.30
N GLU A 34 4.81 5.77 11.92
CA GLU A 34 6.14 6.32 11.64
C GLU A 34 7.26 5.36 12.06
N GLU A 35 7.18 4.77 13.26
CA GLU A 35 8.13 3.75 13.71
C GLU A 35 8.05 2.48 12.83
N TYR A 36 6.83 2.05 12.52
CA TYR A 36 6.61 0.86 11.72
C TYR A 36 7.10 1.03 10.27
N ILE A 37 6.88 2.20 9.66
CA ILE A 37 7.29 2.43 8.27
C ILE A 37 8.81 2.52 8.13
N THR A 38 9.54 3.01 9.14
CA THR A 38 11.00 3.00 9.14
C THR A 38 11.54 1.58 9.00
N GLU A 39 10.98 0.63 9.74
CA GLU A 39 11.36 -0.80 9.68
C GLU A 39 10.92 -1.46 8.36
N VAL A 40 9.74 -1.10 7.83
CA VAL A 40 9.29 -1.60 6.51
C VAL A 40 10.21 -1.08 5.39
N ALA A 41 10.54 0.21 5.40
CA ALA A 41 11.41 0.83 4.40
C ALA A 41 12.84 0.26 4.45
N ALA A 42 13.32 -0.14 5.63
CA ALA A 42 14.64 -0.76 5.80
C ALA A 42 14.77 -2.12 5.08
N GLN A 43 13.66 -2.79 4.73
CA GLN A 43 13.70 -4.04 3.96
C GLN A 43 14.00 -3.84 2.48
N GLY A 44 13.83 -2.61 1.95
CA GLY A 44 14.29 -2.19 0.62
C GLY A 44 13.57 -2.79 -0.59
N ASN A 45 12.62 -3.71 -0.39
CA ASN A 45 11.87 -4.38 -1.46
C ASN A 45 10.50 -3.77 -1.76
N LEU A 46 10.14 -2.67 -1.09
CA LEU A 46 8.82 -2.04 -1.20
C LEU A 46 8.94 -0.55 -1.53
N GLU A 47 8.00 -0.04 -2.32
CA GLU A 47 7.87 1.40 -2.56
C GLU A 47 7.07 2.03 -1.41
N VAL A 48 7.67 2.97 -0.69
CA VAL A 48 7.03 3.69 0.42
C VAL A 48 6.80 5.15 0.03
N LEU A 49 5.56 5.61 0.15
CA LEU A 49 5.12 6.96 -0.17
C LEU A 49 4.45 7.61 1.03
N GLY A 50 4.70 8.91 1.23
CA GLY A 50 4.13 9.72 2.31
C GLY A 50 5.21 10.35 3.19
N PRO A 51 4.82 10.84 4.40
CA PRO A 51 3.47 10.83 4.94
C PRO A 51 2.50 11.74 4.17
N ASN A 52 1.24 11.31 4.04
CA ASN A 52 0.12 12.14 3.60
C ASN A 52 -1.00 12.05 4.65
N ASP A 53 -1.31 13.16 5.32
CA ASP A 53 -2.30 13.24 6.41
C ASP A 53 -2.14 12.15 7.49
N GLY A 54 -0.90 11.86 7.88
CA GLY A 54 -0.58 10.84 8.89
C GLY A 54 -0.77 9.39 8.40
N ALA A 55 -0.87 9.18 7.09
CA ALA A 55 -0.89 7.87 6.46
C ALA A 55 0.29 7.69 5.50
N TRP A 56 0.77 6.45 5.42
CA TRP A 56 1.81 6.01 4.49
C TRP A 56 1.21 4.99 3.54
N LEU A 57 1.60 5.08 2.27
CA LEU A 57 1.20 4.16 1.23
C LEU A 57 2.41 3.29 0.88
N VAL A 58 2.28 1.99 1.04
CA VAL A 58 3.31 1.01 0.70
C VAL A 58 2.82 0.21 -0.50
N LYS A 59 3.67 0.03 -1.51
CA LYS A 59 3.30 -0.69 -2.74
C LYS A 59 4.30 -1.78 -3.08
N SER A 60 3.79 -2.82 -3.73
CA SER A 60 4.57 -3.88 -4.35
C SER A 60 3.87 -4.41 -5.60
N PRO A 61 4.61 -4.81 -6.64
CA PRO A 61 4.03 -5.59 -7.74
C PRO A 61 3.61 -7.00 -7.33
N GLN A 62 4.17 -7.57 -6.24
CA GLN A 62 3.89 -8.93 -5.79
C GLN A 62 3.29 -8.96 -4.38
N LEU A 63 2.25 -9.78 -4.18
CA LEU A 63 1.56 -9.93 -2.90
C LEU A 63 2.49 -10.54 -1.84
N GLU A 64 3.32 -11.50 -2.23
CA GLU A 64 4.26 -12.17 -1.31
C GLU A 64 5.27 -11.19 -0.73
N ASP A 65 5.77 -10.26 -1.54
CA ASP A 65 6.71 -9.22 -1.08
C ASP A 65 6.04 -8.28 -0.07
N LEU A 66 4.82 -7.82 -0.37
CA LEU A 66 4.08 -6.93 0.52
C LEU A 66 3.73 -7.62 1.84
N SER A 67 3.09 -8.78 1.76
CA SER A 67 2.64 -9.54 2.95
C SER A 67 3.83 -10.04 3.78
N GLY A 68 4.88 -10.52 3.11
CA GLY A 68 6.11 -10.98 3.73
C GLY A 68 6.79 -9.85 4.51
N ALA A 69 6.96 -8.68 3.88
CA ALA A 69 7.62 -7.56 4.53
C ALA A 69 6.82 -7.01 5.73
N LEU A 70 5.51 -6.86 5.60
CA LEU A 70 4.64 -6.41 6.70
C LEU A 70 4.61 -7.40 7.87
N SER A 71 4.70 -8.71 7.60
CA SER A 71 4.70 -9.74 8.65
C SER A 71 6.00 -9.81 9.46
N ARG A 72 7.12 -9.38 8.87
CA ARG A 72 8.45 -9.41 9.52
C ARG A 72 8.64 -8.28 10.52
N VAL A 73 7.94 -7.15 10.35
CA VAL A 73 8.07 -6.00 11.24
C VAL A 73 7.27 -6.25 12.52
N PRO A 74 7.91 -6.18 13.70
CA PRO A 74 7.20 -6.34 14.97
C PRO A 74 6.17 -5.23 15.15
N ARG A 75 5.04 -5.59 15.77
CA ARG A 75 3.96 -4.63 16.00
C ARG A 75 4.39 -3.57 17.04
N PRO A 76 4.33 -2.26 16.72
CA PRO A 76 4.69 -1.22 17.66
C PRO A 76 3.71 -1.17 18.84
N LYS A 77 4.15 -0.62 19.97
CA LYS A 77 3.30 -0.46 21.17
C LYS A 77 2.15 0.53 20.95
N LYS A 78 2.35 1.51 20.06
CA LYS A 78 1.35 2.51 19.70
C LYS A 78 0.31 1.92 18.75
N ARG A 79 -0.89 2.52 18.73
CA ARG A 79 -1.98 2.10 17.83
C ARG A 79 -1.54 2.20 16.37
N LEU A 80 -1.73 1.11 15.64
CA LEU A 80 -1.41 0.97 14.22
C LEU A 80 -2.64 0.42 13.47
N ARG A 81 -2.95 1.01 12.32
CA ARG A 81 -3.94 0.50 11.37
C ARG A 81 -3.22 0.15 10.07
N LEU A 82 -3.36 -1.09 9.65
CA LEU A 82 -2.95 -1.57 8.33
C LEU A 82 -4.23 -1.85 7.53
N ALA A 83 -4.39 -1.20 6.39
CA ALA A 83 -5.44 -1.50 5.43
C ALA A 83 -4.78 -2.04 4.16
N ILE A 84 -4.97 -3.34 3.88
CA ILE A 84 -4.43 -4.02 2.70
C ILE A 84 -5.46 -3.94 1.58
N ASP A 85 -5.02 -3.56 0.38
CA ASP A 85 -5.83 -3.38 -0.82
C ASP A 85 -7.22 -2.74 -0.53
N PRO A 86 -7.26 -1.58 0.17
CA PRO A 86 -8.51 -0.93 0.50
C PRO A 86 -9.28 -0.54 -0.76
N ALA A 87 -10.60 -0.78 -0.74
CA ALA A 87 -11.48 -0.40 -1.84
C ALA A 87 -11.48 1.11 -2.14
N ARG A 88 -11.10 1.93 -1.15
CA ARG A 88 -10.96 3.39 -1.24
C ARG A 88 -9.84 3.85 -0.31
N PHE A 89 -8.96 4.73 -0.80
CA PHE A 89 -7.91 5.39 -0.03
C PHE A 89 -7.71 6.82 -0.51
#